data_AF-A0A918PZ23-F1
#
_entry.id   AF-A0A918PZ23-F1
#
_cell.length_a   1.000
_cell.length_b   1.000
_cell.length_c   1.000
_cell.angle_alpha   90.00
_cell.angle_beta   90.00
_cell.angle_gamma   90.00
#
_symmetry.space_group_name_H-M   'P 1'
#
loop_
_entity.id
_entity.type
_entity.pdbx_description
1 polymer ?
#
loop_
_entity_poly.entity_id
_entity_poly.type
_entity_poly.pdbx_seq_one_letter_code
_entity_poly.pdbx_strand_id
1 'polypeptide(L)'
;MYEWWKVLPDDERRQWALDPFVSVGPLRFGMGPGEVSEALSGVTAESQRHKHRGSAVVEGVYREFGLKLCYREERLSGVVVDALCGPQVFAEGVALVGRVPSVLERWMADRAEAGEPYAELTYMDAGVPGSDALGVVIDVQRAGDHLLTRPVFVPFEAMDDLSHFLPGDVWSVC
;
A
#
# COMPACT_ATOMS: atom_id res chain seq x y z
N MET A 1 -19.72 -20.90 -4.10
CA MET A 1 -19.84 -19.54 -4.65
C MET A 1 -18.76 -18.73 -3.93
N TYR A 2 -17.69 -18.34 -4.61
CA TYR A 2 -16.62 -17.58 -3.98
C TYR A 2 -17.12 -16.14 -3.78
N GLU A 3 -17.19 -15.68 -2.53
CA GLU A 3 -17.58 -14.30 -2.22
C GLU A 3 -16.39 -13.37 -2.47
N TRP A 4 -16.27 -12.85 -3.69
CA TRP A 4 -15.19 -11.95 -4.10
C TRP A 4 -15.20 -10.57 -3.41
N TRP A 5 -16.12 -10.35 -2.46
CA TRP A 5 -16.30 -9.14 -1.66
C TRP A 5 -16.05 -9.38 -0.16
N LYS A 6 -15.67 -10.60 0.23
CA LYS A 6 -15.43 -10.92 1.64
C LYS A 6 -14.18 -10.18 2.11
N VAL A 7 -14.39 -9.27 3.07
CA VAL A 7 -13.33 -8.56 3.77
C VAL A 7 -12.84 -9.45 4.91
N LEU A 8 -11.53 -9.66 5.01
CA LEU A 8 -10.92 -10.32 6.16
C LEU A 8 -11.07 -9.43 7.40
N PRO A 9 -11.55 -9.99 8.53
CA PRO A 9 -11.52 -9.35 9.83
C PRO A 9 -10.10 -8.91 10.22
N ASP A 10 -9.98 -7.81 10.96
CA ASP A 10 -8.68 -7.26 11.39
C ASP A 10 -7.83 -8.26 12.17
N ASP A 11 -8.44 -9.15 12.97
CA ASP A 11 -7.76 -10.18 13.76
C ASP A 11 -7.25 -11.37 12.92
N GLU A 12 -7.80 -11.55 11.72
CA GLU A 12 -7.29 -12.52 10.74
C GLU A 12 -6.16 -11.95 9.87
N ARG A 13 -6.01 -10.61 9.83
CA ARG A 13 -4.95 -9.94 9.06
C ARG A 13 -3.61 -10.00 9.78
N ARG A 14 -2.55 -10.17 9.00
CA ARG A 14 -1.19 -9.92 9.48
C ARG A 14 -1.04 -8.45 9.86
N GLN A 15 -0.53 -8.19 11.05
CA GLN A 15 -0.34 -6.84 11.59
C GLN A 15 1.05 -6.34 11.21
N TRP A 16 1.13 -5.25 10.45
CA TRP A 16 2.37 -4.67 9.95
C TRP A 16 2.53 -3.23 10.45
N ALA A 17 3.77 -2.84 10.74
CA ALA A 17 4.10 -1.45 11.03
C ALA A 17 4.61 -0.75 9.75
N LEU A 18 4.27 0.52 9.62
CA LEU A 18 4.90 1.43 8.66
C LEU A 18 6.11 2.10 9.32
N ASP A 19 7.26 2.04 8.65
CA ASP A 19 8.39 2.93 8.87
C ASP A 19 8.48 3.85 7.63
N PRO A 20 8.07 5.12 7.73
CA PRO A 20 7.90 6.01 6.58
C PRO A 20 9.11 6.01 5.65
N PHE A 21 8.85 5.82 4.35
CA PHE A 21 9.85 5.75 3.28
C PHE A 21 10.91 4.62 3.40
N VAL A 22 10.89 3.83 4.45
CA VAL A 22 11.89 2.78 4.71
C VAL A 22 11.28 1.40 4.52
N SER A 23 10.16 1.12 5.20
CA SER A 23 9.59 -0.23 5.19
C SER A 23 8.09 -0.30 5.47
N VAL A 24 7.47 -1.35 4.94
CA VAL A 24 6.07 -1.72 5.16
C VAL A 24 6.05 -3.17 5.63
N GLY A 25 5.93 -3.38 6.94
CA GLY A 25 6.12 -4.68 7.56
C GLY A 25 7.53 -5.24 7.25
N PRO A 26 7.66 -6.47 6.69
CA PRO A 26 8.95 -7.06 6.36
C PRO A 26 9.60 -6.48 5.09
N LEU A 27 8.86 -5.70 4.30
CA LEU A 27 9.30 -5.21 3.00
C LEU A 27 10.00 -3.88 3.14
N ARG A 28 11.22 -3.75 2.60
CA ARG A 28 11.96 -2.48 2.55
C ARG A 28 12.01 -1.97 1.12
N PHE A 29 11.84 -0.67 0.93
CA PHE A 29 12.04 -0.06 -0.39
C PHE A 29 13.50 -0.27 -0.84
N GLY A 30 13.68 -0.47 -2.14
CA GLY A 30 14.97 -0.84 -2.73
C GLY A 30 15.29 -2.34 -2.72
N MET A 31 14.47 -3.21 -2.11
CA MET A 31 14.65 -4.66 -2.23
C MET A 31 14.43 -5.13 -3.67
N GLY A 32 15.26 -6.06 -4.15
CA GLY A 32 15.00 -6.79 -5.40
C GLY A 32 13.90 -7.85 -5.23
N PRO A 33 13.34 -8.40 -6.33
CA PRO A 33 12.28 -9.41 -6.26
C PRO A 33 12.64 -10.68 -5.46
N GLY A 34 13.92 -11.10 -5.51
CA GLY A 34 14.41 -12.22 -4.71
C GLY A 34 14.44 -11.92 -3.21
N GLU A 35 14.94 -10.75 -2.82
CA GLU A 35 14.98 -10.28 -1.42
C GLU A 35 13.56 -10.14 -0.86
N VAL A 36 12.62 -9.64 -1.66
CA VAL A 36 11.19 -9.57 -1.30
C VAL A 36 10.62 -10.97 -1.05
N SER A 37 10.91 -11.93 -1.93
CA SER A 37 10.43 -13.31 -1.79
C SER A 37 10.99 -13.96 -0.53
N GLU A 38 12.26 -13.71 -0.21
CA GLU A 38 12.89 -14.18 1.02
C GLU A 38 12.23 -13.55 2.26
N ALA A 39 12.04 -12.23 2.27
CA ALA A 39 11.40 -11.51 3.38
C ALA A 39 9.96 -11.99 3.67
N LEU A 40 9.22 -12.41 2.63
CA LEU A 40 7.85 -12.90 2.76
C LEU A 40 7.72 -14.40 3.02
N SER A 41 8.79 -15.17 2.86
CA SER A 41 8.78 -16.64 3.04
C SER A 41 8.39 -17.07 4.47
N GLY A 42 8.68 -16.25 5.48
CA GLY A 42 8.27 -16.48 6.87
C GLY A 42 6.85 -15.97 7.20
N VAL A 43 6.19 -15.28 6.27
CA VAL A 43 4.91 -14.59 6.48
C VAL A 43 3.77 -15.27 5.72
N THR A 44 4.03 -15.70 4.48
CA THR A 44 3.08 -16.39 3.60
C THR A 44 3.76 -17.53 2.85
N ALA A 45 3.01 -18.60 2.57
CA ALA A 45 3.46 -19.69 1.71
C ALA A 45 3.20 -19.42 0.21
N GLU A 46 2.49 -18.34 -0.11
CA GLU A 46 2.20 -17.96 -1.50
C GLU A 46 3.49 -17.56 -2.23
N SER A 47 3.65 -18.04 -3.46
CA SER A 47 4.74 -17.61 -4.33
C SER A 47 4.35 -16.36 -5.12
N GLN A 48 5.30 -15.43 -5.23
CA GLN A 48 5.12 -14.21 -6.00
C GLN A 48 4.88 -14.52 -7.49
N ARG A 49 3.86 -13.89 -8.08
CA ARG A 49 3.65 -13.90 -9.54
C ARG A 49 4.24 -12.64 -10.14
N HIS A 50 5.19 -12.78 -11.06
CA HIS A 50 5.85 -11.63 -11.69
C HIS A 50 5.22 -11.23 -13.01
N LYS A 51 5.21 -9.92 -13.27
CA LYS A 51 5.03 -9.35 -14.59
C LYS A 51 6.36 -8.73 -15.01
N HIS A 52 6.76 -9.02 -16.24
CA HIS A 52 8.03 -8.58 -16.79
C HIS A 52 7.84 -7.55 -17.90
N ARG A 53 8.81 -6.65 -18.04
CA ARG A 53 8.98 -5.80 -19.22
C ARG A 53 10.38 -6.07 -19.79
N GLY A 54 10.44 -6.87 -20.86
CA GLY A 54 11.69 -7.47 -21.29
C GLY A 54 12.15 -8.51 -20.27
N SER A 55 13.41 -8.41 -19.81
CA SER A 55 13.94 -9.28 -18.76
C SER A 55 13.61 -8.80 -17.34
N ALA A 56 13.35 -7.51 -17.15
CA ALA A 56 13.17 -6.91 -15.84
C ALA A 56 11.79 -7.19 -15.25
N VAL A 57 11.73 -7.52 -13.96
CA VAL A 57 10.46 -7.56 -13.19
C VAL A 57 10.00 -6.13 -12.93
N VAL A 58 8.74 -5.84 -13.28
CA VAL A 58 8.12 -4.51 -13.05
C VAL A 58 7.00 -4.56 -12.03
N GLU A 59 6.44 -5.76 -11.80
CA GLU A 59 5.37 -5.97 -10.84
C GLU A 59 5.48 -7.37 -10.25
N GLY A 60 5.09 -7.51 -9.00
CA GLY A 60 4.90 -8.81 -8.37
C GLY A 60 3.65 -8.85 -7.51
N VAL A 61 2.89 -9.93 -7.62
CA VAL A 61 1.58 -10.05 -6.97
C VAL A 61 1.55 -11.29 -6.07
N TYR A 62 1.10 -11.09 -4.84
CA TYR A 62 0.66 -12.12 -3.91
C TYR A 62 -0.86 -11.97 -3.79
N ARG A 63 -1.59 -12.74 -4.59
CA ARG A 63 -3.03 -12.57 -4.79
C ARG A 63 -3.82 -13.00 -3.56
N GLU A 64 -3.44 -14.11 -2.95
CA GLU A 64 -4.12 -14.62 -1.76
C GLU A 64 -3.75 -13.80 -0.53
N PHE A 65 -2.49 -13.36 -0.45
CA PHE A 65 -2.00 -12.51 0.64
C PHE A 65 -2.36 -11.01 0.47
N GLY A 66 -2.95 -10.61 -0.65
CA GLY A 66 -3.45 -9.26 -0.87
C GLY A 66 -2.37 -8.19 -1.05
N LEU A 67 -1.30 -8.49 -1.79
CA LEU A 67 -0.24 -7.52 -2.11
C LEU A 67 -0.01 -7.41 -3.61
N LYS A 68 0.12 -6.16 -4.07
CA LYS A 68 0.71 -5.82 -5.38
C LYS A 68 1.94 -4.97 -5.13
N LEU A 69 3.05 -5.37 -5.73
CA LEU A 69 4.36 -4.75 -5.57
C LEU A 69 4.81 -4.16 -6.88
N CYS A 70 5.33 -2.95 -6.86
CA CYS A 70 5.85 -2.25 -8.03
C CYS A 70 7.36 -2.20 -7.96
N TYR A 71 8.00 -2.47 -9.10
CA TYR A 71 9.45 -2.43 -9.23
C TYR A 71 9.85 -1.41 -10.30
N ARG A 72 10.83 -0.58 -9.94
CA ARG A 72 11.51 0.33 -10.86
C ARG A 72 12.99 -0.02 -10.83
N GLU A 73 13.59 -0.22 -12.00
CA GLU A 73 14.99 -0.67 -12.10
C GLU A 73 15.26 -1.95 -11.28
N GLU A 74 14.28 -2.86 -11.24
CA GLU A 74 14.30 -4.11 -10.46
C GLU A 74 14.41 -3.90 -8.94
N ARG A 75 14.02 -2.73 -8.45
CA ARG A 75 14.02 -2.35 -7.04
C ARG A 75 12.60 -2.01 -6.58
N LEU A 76 12.20 -2.50 -5.42
CA LEU A 76 10.87 -2.28 -4.86
C LEU A 76 10.66 -0.78 -4.65
N SER A 77 9.69 -0.24 -5.37
CA SER A 77 9.43 1.20 -5.46
C SER A 77 7.99 1.55 -5.09
N GLY A 78 7.15 0.56 -4.82
CA GLY A 78 5.79 0.75 -4.34
C GLY A 78 5.21 -0.54 -3.75
N VAL A 79 4.43 -0.40 -2.67
CA VAL A 79 3.71 -1.50 -2.02
C VAL A 79 2.24 -1.11 -1.96
N VAL A 80 1.39 -1.91 -2.61
CA VAL A 80 -0.05 -1.72 -2.60
C VAL A 80 -0.69 -2.84 -1.82
N VAL A 81 -1.54 -2.47 -0.86
CA VAL A 81 -2.18 -3.42 0.04
C VAL A 81 -3.66 -3.51 -0.25
N ASP A 82 -4.13 -4.71 -0.60
CA ASP A 82 -5.53 -4.98 -0.93
C ASP A 82 -6.43 -4.74 0.30
N ALA A 83 -7.50 -3.97 0.10
CA ALA A 83 -8.41 -3.59 1.19
C ALA A 83 -9.19 -4.79 1.75
N LEU A 84 -9.39 -5.84 0.97
CA LEU A 84 -10.21 -7.00 1.35
C LEU A 84 -9.40 -8.05 2.10
N CYS A 85 -8.18 -8.36 1.65
CA CYS A 85 -7.40 -9.46 2.24
C CYS A 85 -5.95 -9.13 2.62
N GLY A 86 -5.45 -7.93 2.29
CA GLY A 86 -4.08 -7.54 2.59
C GLY A 86 -3.78 -7.45 4.09
N PRO A 87 -2.48 -7.46 4.46
CA PRO A 87 -2.06 -7.20 5.84
C PRO A 87 -2.61 -5.86 6.36
N GLN A 88 -2.90 -5.77 7.65
CA GLN A 88 -3.27 -4.51 8.28
C GLN A 88 -2.00 -3.71 8.58
N VAL A 89 -1.83 -2.57 7.90
CA VAL A 89 -0.68 -1.67 8.13
C VAL A 89 -1.08 -0.55 9.10
N PHE A 90 -0.22 -0.28 10.07
CA PHE A 90 -0.41 0.77 11.08
C PHE A 90 0.62 1.90 10.95
N ALA A 91 0.16 3.13 11.11
CA ALA A 91 0.98 4.31 11.35
C ALA A 91 0.47 5.00 12.62
N GLU A 92 1.35 5.25 13.60
CA GLU A 92 0.98 5.89 14.88
C GLU A 92 -0.21 5.22 15.60
N GLY A 93 -0.27 3.89 15.52
CA GLY A 93 -1.36 3.12 16.12
C GLY A 93 -2.69 3.17 15.35
N VAL A 94 -2.76 3.89 14.24
CA VAL A 94 -3.94 3.95 13.36
C VAL A 94 -3.79 2.99 12.19
N ALA A 95 -4.81 2.15 12.02
CA ALA A 95 -4.90 1.19 10.92
C ALA A 95 -5.23 1.91 9.60
N LEU A 96 -4.50 1.58 8.52
CA LEU A 96 -4.62 2.27 7.22
C LEU A 96 -5.35 1.45 6.15
N VAL A 97 -5.39 0.12 6.28
CA VAL A 97 -5.96 -0.81 5.29
C VAL A 97 -7.41 -1.14 5.65
N GLY A 98 -8.29 -1.28 4.67
CA GLY A 98 -9.65 -1.78 4.87
C GLY A 98 -10.56 -0.84 5.67
N ARG A 99 -10.21 0.45 5.80
CA ARG A 99 -10.94 1.43 6.62
C ARG A 99 -11.99 2.18 5.80
N VAL A 100 -12.93 2.81 6.50
CA VAL A 100 -13.84 3.77 5.88
C VAL A 100 -13.03 5.02 5.48
N PRO A 101 -13.06 5.45 4.20
CA PRO A 101 -12.23 6.56 3.72
C PRO A 101 -12.38 7.84 4.54
N SER A 102 -13.61 8.24 4.88
CA SER A 102 -13.87 9.46 5.66
C SER A 102 -13.30 9.43 7.08
N VAL A 103 -13.16 8.25 7.68
CA VAL A 103 -12.53 8.09 9.00
C VAL A 103 -11.03 8.33 8.88
N LEU A 104 -10.40 7.78 7.84
CA LEU A 104 -8.95 7.92 7.65
C LEU A 104 -8.57 9.33 7.19
N GLU A 105 -9.37 9.93 6.31
CA GLU A 105 -9.20 11.34 5.89
C GLU A 105 -9.32 12.29 7.10
N ARG A 106 -10.30 12.08 7.98
CA ARG A 106 -10.43 12.85 9.22
C ARG A 106 -9.17 12.73 10.09
N TRP A 107 -8.68 11.51 10.30
CA TRP A 107 -7.45 11.29 11.07
C TRP A 107 -6.24 12.01 10.45
N MET A 108 -6.10 12.00 9.12
CA MET A 108 -5.02 12.74 8.45
C MET A 108 -5.14 14.25 8.63
N ALA A 109 -6.36 14.80 8.55
CA ALA A 109 -6.61 16.21 8.81
C ALA A 109 -6.27 16.58 10.28
N ASP A 110 -6.74 15.78 11.24
CA ASP A 110 -6.47 16.01 12.67
C ASP A 110 -4.97 15.94 12.97
N ARG A 111 -4.24 15.01 12.33
CA ARG A 111 -2.78 14.87 12.42
C ARG A 111 -2.06 16.11 11.88
N ALA A 112 -2.51 16.65 10.75
CA ALA A 112 -1.95 17.87 10.16
C ALA A 112 -2.19 19.11 11.04
N GLU A 113 -3.39 19.22 11.62
CA GLU A 113 -3.76 20.32 12.51
C GLU A 113 -3.01 20.29 13.85
N ALA A 114 -2.63 19.10 14.34
CA ALA A 114 -1.89 18.94 15.59
C ALA A 114 -0.47 19.53 15.55
N GLY A 115 0.02 19.96 14.38
CA GLY A 115 1.29 20.68 14.24
C GLY A 115 2.53 19.82 14.47
N GLU A 116 2.41 18.49 14.34
CA GLU A 116 3.58 17.63 14.33
C GLU A 116 4.44 17.98 13.10
N PRO A 117 5.77 18.14 13.28
CA PRO A 117 6.65 18.39 12.15
C PRO A 117 6.45 17.29 11.10
N TYR A 118 6.20 17.68 9.85
CA TYR A 118 5.95 16.74 8.76
C TYR A 118 4.67 15.92 8.98
N ALA A 119 3.52 16.53 9.23
CA ALA A 119 2.23 15.85 9.29
C ALA A 119 1.29 16.30 8.16
N GLU A 120 1.82 16.44 6.95
CA GLU A 120 1.06 17.07 5.86
C GLU A 120 0.00 16.12 5.29
N LEU A 121 -1.20 16.67 5.06
CA LEU A 121 -2.25 16.08 4.24
C LEU A 121 -2.11 16.66 2.83
N THR A 122 -1.85 15.80 1.86
CA THR A 122 -1.75 16.15 0.45
C THR A 122 -2.87 15.50 -0.34
N TYR A 123 -3.14 16.05 -1.52
CA TYR A 123 -4.11 15.49 -2.45
C TYR A 123 -3.43 15.34 -3.80
N MET A 124 -3.46 14.13 -4.36
CA MET A 124 -3.06 13.93 -5.75
C MET A 124 -4.04 14.62 -6.70
N ASP A 125 -3.66 14.82 -7.97
CA ASP A 125 -4.48 15.50 -9.01
C ASP A 125 -5.92 14.97 -9.16
N ALA A 126 -6.18 13.72 -8.75
CA ALA A 126 -7.50 13.10 -8.75
C ALA A 126 -8.30 13.27 -7.43
N GLY A 127 -7.82 14.10 -6.49
CA GLY A 127 -8.43 14.30 -5.18
C GLY A 127 -8.23 13.12 -4.22
N VAL A 128 -7.25 12.26 -4.47
CA VAL A 128 -6.92 11.12 -3.60
C VAL A 128 -6.06 11.63 -2.44
N PRO A 129 -6.50 11.46 -1.18
CA PRO A 129 -5.75 11.95 -0.03
C PRO A 129 -4.49 11.12 0.18
N GLY A 130 -3.42 11.79 0.60
CA GLY A 130 -2.13 11.19 0.93
C GLY A 130 -1.47 11.91 2.08
N SER A 131 -0.35 11.35 2.54
CA SER A 131 0.53 12.01 3.48
C SER A 131 1.96 11.89 3.01
N ASP A 132 2.54 13.02 2.65
CA ASP A 132 3.91 13.10 2.15
C ASP A 132 4.86 12.54 3.19
N ALA A 133 4.69 12.91 4.46
CA ALA A 133 5.57 12.48 5.52
C ALA A 133 5.49 10.99 5.90
N LEU A 134 4.39 10.32 5.56
CA LEU A 134 4.27 8.88 5.72
C LEU A 134 4.69 8.10 4.47
N GLY A 135 4.82 8.77 3.32
CA GLY A 135 5.02 8.10 2.04
C GLY A 135 3.83 7.23 1.65
N VAL A 136 2.60 7.72 1.86
CA VAL A 136 1.37 6.94 1.59
C VAL A 136 0.32 7.74 0.84
N VAL A 137 -0.30 7.09 -0.14
CA VAL A 137 -1.53 7.54 -0.79
C VAL A 137 -2.67 6.62 -0.36
N ILE A 138 -3.80 7.20 0.05
CA ILE A 138 -5.00 6.46 0.48
C ILE A 138 -5.94 6.32 -0.72
N ASP A 139 -5.62 5.37 -1.58
CA ASP A 139 -6.53 4.92 -2.63
C ASP A 139 -7.69 4.10 -2.02
N VAL A 140 -8.70 3.78 -2.83
CA VAL A 140 -9.90 3.05 -2.40
C VAL A 140 -10.20 1.84 -3.28
N GLN A 141 -10.83 0.84 -2.68
CA GLN A 141 -11.26 -0.39 -3.35
C GLN A 141 -12.71 -0.69 -2.99
N ARG A 142 -13.47 -1.21 -3.96
CA ARG A 142 -14.88 -1.55 -3.77
C ARG A 142 -15.05 -2.89 -3.04
N ALA A 143 -15.83 -2.88 -1.97
CA ALA A 143 -16.24 -4.05 -1.20
C ALA A 143 -17.78 -4.12 -1.19
N GLY A 144 -18.36 -4.73 -2.23
CA GLY A 144 -19.80 -4.70 -2.44
C GLY A 144 -20.30 -3.27 -2.68
N ASP A 145 -21.11 -2.74 -1.76
CA ASP A 145 -21.65 -1.37 -1.81
C ASP A 145 -20.81 -0.35 -1.02
N HIS A 146 -19.70 -0.79 -0.43
CA HIS A 146 -18.80 0.06 0.36
C HIS A 146 -17.49 0.33 -0.39
N LEU A 147 -16.88 1.47 -0.09
CA LEU A 147 -15.48 1.76 -0.43
C LEU A 147 -14.64 1.59 0.83
N LEU A 148 -13.51 0.91 0.68
CA LEU A 148 -12.53 0.70 1.74
C LEU A 148 -11.16 1.21 1.32
N THR A 149 -10.36 1.66 2.28
CA THR A 149 -9.01 2.17 2.00
C THR A 149 -8.07 1.05 1.54
N ARG A 150 -7.34 1.33 0.46
CA ARG A 150 -6.36 0.46 -0.20
C ARG A 150 -5.05 1.26 -0.32
N PRO A 151 -4.25 1.37 0.74
CA PRO A 151 -3.12 2.26 0.74
C PRO A 151 -2.03 1.82 -0.25
N VAL A 152 -1.39 2.82 -0.86
CA VAL A 152 -0.20 2.70 -1.71
C VAL A 152 0.96 3.37 -1.00
N PHE A 153 1.95 2.59 -0.58
CA PHE A 153 3.14 3.07 0.10
C PHE A 153 4.30 3.18 -0.88
N VAL A 154 5.12 4.22 -0.70
CA VAL A 154 6.19 4.58 -1.63
C VAL A 154 7.41 5.15 -0.89
N PRO A 155 8.61 5.08 -1.49
CA PRO A 155 9.80 5.70 -0.93
C PRO A 155 9.79 7.22 -1.15
N PHE A 156 10.69 7.93 -0.46
CA PHE A 156 10.72 9.39 -0.44
C PHE A 156 10.87 10.00 -1.85
N GLU A 157 11.73 9.41 -2.69
CA GLU A 157 11.96 9.86 -4.06
C GLU A 157 10.75 9.77 -4.99
N ALA A 158 9.69 9.06 -4.58
CA ALA A 158 8.46 8.96 -5.35
C ALA A 158 7.52 10.14 -5.14
N MET A 159 7.65 10.88 -4.03
CA MET A 159 6.66 11.88 -3.60
C MET A 159 6.55 13.05 -4.58
N ASP A 160 7.66 13.46 -5.19
CA ASP A 160 7.68 14.59 -6.11
C ASP A 160 6.91 14.34 -7.44
N ASP A 161 6.73 13.08 -7.84
CA ASP A 161 6.15 12.75 -9.15
C ASP A 161 5.44 11.37 -9.18
N LEU A 162 4.53 11.13 -8.22
CA LEU A 162 3.88 9.83 -8.02
C LEU A 162 3.19 9.27 -9.27
N SER A 163 2.54 10.12 -10.06
CA SER A 163 1.77 9.72 -11.24
C SER A 163 2.63 9.16 -12.37
N HIS A 164 3.89 9.60 -12.47
CA HIS A 164 4.87 9.05 -13.40
C HIS A 164 5.81 8.02 -12.74
N PHE A 165 5.94 8.04 -11.41
CA PHE A 165 6.82 7.14 -10.67
C PHE A 165 6.28 5.70 -10.62
N LEU A 166 4.96 5.54 -10.45
CA LEU A 166 4.30 4.24 -10.47
C LEU A 166 3.47 4.02 -11.75
N PRO A 167 3.35 2.77 -12.24
CA PRO A 167 2.47 2.46 -13.37
C PRO A 167 1.03 2.91 -13.13
N GLY A 168 0.36 3.46 -14.15
CA GLY A 168 -1.01 3.97 -14.03
C GLY A 168 -2.06 2.96 -13.56
N ASP A 169 -1.83 1.66 -13.80
CA ASP A 169 -2.70 0.57 -13.34
C ASP A 169 -2.60 0.28 -11.83
N VAL A 170 -1.67 0.93 -11.12
CA VAL A 170 -1.65 0.95 -9.65
C VAL A 170 -2.85 1.71 -9.08
N TRP A 171 -3.23 2.80 -9.77
CA TRP A 171 -4.24 3.78 -9.36
C TRP A 171 -5.63 3.50 -9.93
N SER A 172 -5.78 2.42 -10.69
CA SER A 172 -7.07 2.04 -11.25
C SER A 172 -7.95 1.50 -10.12
N VAL A 173 -9.02 2.21 -9.80
CA VAL A 173 -10.05 1.78 -8.85
C VAL A 173 -10.56 0.39 -9.26
N CYS A 174 -10.44 -0.58 -8.36
CA CYS A 174 -10.90 -1.96 -8.53
C CYS A 174 -12.19 -2.21 -7.75
#